data_AF-A0A967HV02-F1
#
_entry.id   AF-A0A967HV02-F1
#
_cell.length_a   1.000
_cell.length_b   1.000
_cell.length_c   1.000
_cell.angle_alpha   90.00
_cell.angle_beta   90.00
_cell.angle_gamma   90.00
#
_symmetry.space_group_name_H-M   'P 1'
#
loop_
_entity.id
_entity.type
_entity.pdbx_description
1 polymer ?
#
loop_
_entity_poly.entity_id
_entity_poly.type
_entity_poly.pdbx_seq_one_letter_code
_entity_poly.pdbx_strand_id
1 'polypeptide(L)'
;MRAGAGGPARAYGWAGAVAATLLAACAGGAPPAAGPESREPAPWERGEPPVGVEVVERLTFPPLRFEPREPERFELSNGVPVFFLRDPALPLVDLFINVKGGYVYFDREHYAAAAALLPLLRNGGTRSLPPDSVDGLIEFHALGMSTSTDGGRMVLGVSALRRQLDLATDLWADLLLHPRFDRDAVERWRERELEAVRRIPDFPGSLAVLEFNRLMYGDHPTGWMMTEADLAPEKLREERLRAI
;
A
#
# COMPACT_ATOMS: atom_id res chain seq x y z
N MET A 1 12.11 -66.23 -16.59
CA MET A 1 12.79 -65.40 -15.57
C MET A 1 11.85 -64.28 -15.17
N ARG A 2 11.22 -64.40 -13.99
CA ARG A 2 11.21 -63.44 -12.86
C ARG A 2 10.97 -61.98 -13.27
N ALA A 3 9.78 -61.42 -13.05
CA ALA A 3 9.16 -61.00 -11.77
C ALA A 3 9.39 -59.50 -11.51
N GLY A 4 8.33 -58.71 -11.67
CA GLY A 4 8.20 -57.32 -11.21
C GLY A 4 7.04 -57.23 -10.22
N ALA A 5 7.32 -56.63 -9.06
CA ALA A 5 6.50 -56.61 -7.86
C ALA A 5 5.31 -55.63 -7.95
N GLY A 6 4.13 -56.07 -7.54
CA GLY A 6 2.99 -55.23 -7.15
C GLY A 6 2.60 -55.57 -5.72
N GLY A 7 2.68 -54.59 -4.81
CA GLY A 7 2.32 -54.74 -3.41
C GLY A 7 0.80 -54.69 -3.17
N PRO A 8 0.25 -55.45 -2.21
CA PRO A 8 -1.19 -55.43 -1.93
C PRO A 8 -1.58 -54.40 -0.87
N ALA A 9 -2.66 -53.65 -1.17
CA ALA A 9 -3.38 -52.81 -0.22
C ALA A 9 -4.26 -53.68 0.70
N ARG A 10 -4.16 -53.47 2.02
CA ARG A 10 -4.95 -54.14 3.06
C ARG A 10 -6.19 -53.29 3.39
N ALA A 11 -7.37 -53.85 3.16
CA ALA A 11 -8.63 -53.35 3.69
C ALA A 11 -8.97 -54.13 4.98
N TYR A 12 -9.18 -53.42 6.08
CA TYR A 12 -9.67 -53.98 7.35
C TYR A 12 -11.20 -53.86 7.40
N GLY A 13 -11.88 -55.01 7.49
CA GLY A 13 -13.26 -55.10 7.93
C GLY A 13 -13.32 -55.51 9.39
N TRP A 14 -14.24 -54.93 10.17
CA TRP A 14 -14.60 -55.41 11.50
C TRP A 14 -16.13 -55.46 11.62
N ALA A 15 -16.63 -56.64 11.94
CA ALA A 15 -18.00 -56.94 12.32
C ALA A 15 -18.01 -57.39 13.79
N GLY A 16 -19.08 -57.06 14.52
CA GLY A 16 -19.35 -57.52 15.89
C GLY A 16 -20.37 -56.59 16.53
N ALA A 17 -21.67 -56.89 16.48
CA ALA A 17 -22.42 -57.88 17.27
C ALA A 17 -22.99 -57.30 18.59
N VAL A 18 -24.28 -57.57 18.76
CA VAL A 18 -25.27 -57.03 19.69
C VAL A 18 -25.19 -57.73 21.05
N ALA A 19 -25.51 -57.01 22.14
CA ALA A 19 -25.98 -57.62 23.39
C ALA A 19 -27.15 -56.82 23.98
N ALA A 20 -28.30 -57.48 24.07
CA ALA A 20 -29.53 -57.02 24.71
C ALA A 20 -29.66 -57.66 26.10
N THR A 21 -30.26 -56.98 27.10
CA THR A 21 -30.98 -57.61 28.24
C THR A 21 -31.89 -56.59 28.98
N LEU A 22 -33.21 -56.71 28.72
CA LEU A 22 -34.40 -56.74 29.62
C LEU A 22 -34.53 -55.82 30.86
N LEU A 23 -35.67 -55.10 31.01
CA LEU A 23 -36.88 -55.56 31.73
C LEU A 23 -38.04 -54.53 31.82
N ALA A 24 -39.25 -55.11 31.90
CA ALA A 24 -40.49 -54.63 32.53
C ALA A 24 -41.40 -53.60 31.82
N ALA A 25 -42.52 -54.13 31.34
CA ALA A 25 -43.71 -53.42 30.89
C ALA A 25 -44.55 -52.88 32.07
N CYS A 26 -45.04 -51.65 31.94
CA CYS A 26 -46.29 -51.21 32.56
C CYS A 26 -47.16 -50.59 31.47
N ALA A 27 -48.39 -51.09 31.38
CA ALA A 27 -49.40 -50.66 30.43
C ALA A 27 -49.83 -49.21 30.70
N GLY A 28 -49.69 -48.36 29.68
CA GLY A 28 -50.35 -47.07 29.58
C GLY A 28 -50.53 -46.79 28.09
N GLY A 29 -51.77 -46.81 27.62
CA GLY A 29 -52.08 -46.60 26.20
C GLY A 29 -51.51 -45.26 25.73
N ALA A 30 -50.61 -45.31 24.76
CA ALA A 30 -50.14 -44.11 24.08
C ALA A 30 -51.28 -43.50 23.25
N PRO A 31 -51.50 -42.18 23.30
CA PRO A 31 -52.44 -41.51 22.39
C PRO A 31 -51.97 -41.72 20.93
N PRO A 32 -52.89 -41.72 19.96
CA PRO A 32 -52.53 -41.95 18.56
C PRO A 32 -51.51 -40.92 18.10
N ALA A 33 -50.49 -41.40 17.37
CA ALA A 33 -49.43 -40.58 16.80
C ALA A 33 -50.03 -39.41 16.01
N ALA A 34 -49.72 -38.18 16.45
CA ALA A 34 -49.97 -36.99 15.66
C ALA A 34 -49.24 -37.16 14.32
N GLY A 35 -49.97 -36.95 13.21
CA GLY A 35 -49.38 -36.89 11.88
C GLY A 35 -48.27 -35.83 11.80
N PRO A 36 -47.45 -35.82 10.74
CA PRO A 36 -46.32 -34.91 10.66
C PRO A 36 -46.84 -33.47 10.82
N GLU A 37 -46.46 -32.81 11.92
CA GLU A 37 -46.70 -31.39 12.11
C GLU A 37 -46.09 -30.68 10.91
N SER A 38 -46.94 -30.00 10.15
CA SER A 38 -46.51 -29.12 9.08
C SER A 38 -45.64 -28.04 9.68
N ARG A 39 -44.31 -28.20 9.59
CA ARG A 39 -43.34 -27.18 9.96
C ARG A 39 -43.61 -25.96 9.09
N GLU A 40 -43.95 -24.83 9.69
CA GLU A 40 -43.96 -23.57 8.95
C GLU A 40 -42.55 -23.30 8.41
N PRO A 41 -42.42 -23.02 7.11
CA PRO A 41 -41.12 -22.73 6.51
C PRO A 41 -40.50 -21.50 7.17
N ALA A 42 -39.17 -21.51 7.32
CA ALA A 42 -38.46 -20.40 7.93
C ALA A 42 -38.71 -19.10 7.13
N PRO A 43 -38.62 -17.91 7.75
CA PRO A 43 -38.96 -16.64 7.08
C PRO A 43 -38.22 -16.39 5.76
N TRP A 44 -37.05 -17.01 5.56
CA TRP A 44 -36.24 -16.92 4.34
C TRP A 44 -36.60 -17.95 3.25
N GLU A 45 -37.52 -18.87 3.52
CA GLU A 45 -38.04 -19.88 2.57
C GLU A 45 -39.35 -19.42 1.89
N ARG A 46 -39.94 -18.29 2.33
CA ARG A 46 -41.29 -17.83 1.93
C ARG A 46 -41.34 -16.78 0.82
N GLY A 47 -40.21 -16.41 0.23
CA GLY A 47 -40.16 -15.45 -0.86
C GLY A 47 -38.72 -15.18 -1.30
N GLU A 48 -38.56 -14.64 -2.51
CA GLU A 48 -37.25 -14.13 -2.95
C GLU A 48 -36.77 -13.09 -1.94
N PRO A 49 -35.54 -13.23 -1.39
CA PRO A 49 -35.01 -12.25 -0.46
C PRO A 49 -35.00 -10.88 -1.17
N PRO A 50 -35.39 -9.79 -0.49
CA PRO A 50 -35.35 -8.48 -1.12
C PRO A 50 -33.94 -8.21 -1.63
N VAL A 51 -33.84 -7.75 -2.89
CA VAL A 51 -32.57 -7.48 -3.56
C VAL A 51 -32.52 -6.01 -3.96
N GLY A 52 -31.41 -5.33 -3.70
CA GLY A 52 -31.18 -3.95 -4.14
C GLY A 52 -31.47 -2.87 -3.09
N VAL A 53 -31.85 -1.69 -3.57
CA VAL A 53 -31.89 -0.43 -2.79
C VAL A 53 -32.82 -0.53 -1.57
N GLU A 54 -33.92 -1.27 -1.69
CA GLU A 54 -34.92 -1.43 -0.63
C GLU A 54 -34.39 -2.15 0.63
N VAL A 55 -33.31 -2.95 0.48
CA VAL A 55 -32.62 -3.55 1.63
C VAL A 55 -31.75 -2.51 2.32
N VAL A 56 -31.00 -1.73 1.53
CA VAL A 56 -30.08 -0.70 2.03
C VAL A 56 -30.83 0.38 2.79
N GLU A 57 -31.99 0.81 2.28
CA GLU A 57 -32.84 1.84 2.90
C GLU A 57 -33.46 1.39 4.23
N ARG A 58 -33.61 0.08 4.45
CA ARG A 58 -34.15 -0.49 5.71
C ARG A 58 -33.08 -0.78 6.75
N LEU A 59 -31.79 -0.65 6.41
CA LEU A 59 -30.71 -0.82 7.37
C LEU A 59 -30.73 0.33 8.38
N THR A 60 -31.01 0.01 9.62
CA THR A 60 -30.91 0.96 10.73
C THR A 60 -29.63 0.65 11.50
N PHE A 61 -28.77 1.65 11.67
CA PHE A 61 -27.53 1.52 12.42
C PHE A 61 -27.62 2.33 13.71
N PRO A 62 -27.00 1.86 14.81
CA PRO A 62 -26.82 2.69 15.98
C PRO A 62 -26.02 3.96 15.61
N PRO A 63 -26.22 5.09 16.31
CA PRO A 63 -25.46 6.30 16.06
C PRO A 63 -23.95 6.01 16.14
N LEU A 64 -23.21 6.38 15.09
CA LEU A 64 -21.76 6.25 15.06
C LEU A 64 -21.17 7.16 16.14
N ARG A 65 -20.46 6.57 17.11
CA ARG A 65 -19.63 7.31 18.05
C ARG A 65 -18.19 7.24 17.56
N PHE A 66 -17.69 8.37 17.08
CA PHE A 66 -16.30 8.52 16.64
C PHE A 66 -15.60 9.49 17.56
N GLU A 67 -14.66 8.97 18.35
CA GLU A 67 -13.79 9.76 19.23
C GLU A 67 -12.38 9.70 18.65
N PRO A 68 -11.97 10.71 17.85
CA PRO A 68 -10.63 10.73 17.28
C PRO A 68 -9.59 10.79 18.40
N ARG A 69 -8.53 10.00 18.26
CA ARG A 69 -7.40 10.05 19.19
C ARG A 69 -6.54 11.27 18.86
N GLU A 70 -6.26 12.08 19.87
CA GLU A 70 -5.32 13.19 19.76
C GLU A 70 -3.88 12.65 19.77
N PRO A 71 -3.00 13.10 18.85
CA PRO A 71 -1.60 12.70 18.85
C PRO A 71 -0.82 13.38 19.97
N GLU A 72 0.15 12.67 20.54
CA GLU A 72 1.16 13.26 21.42
C GLU A 72 2.09 14.14 20.58
N ARG A 73 2.34 15.37 21.03
CA ARG A 73 3.22 16.33 20.34
C ARG A 73 4.47 16.59 21.16
N PHE A 74 5.63 16.47 20.52
CA PHE A 74 6.91 16.88 21.09
C PHE A 74 7.82 17.48 20.02
N GLU A 75 8.92 18.07 20.44
CA GLU A 75 9.90 18.73 19.56
C GLU A 75 11.25 18.04 19.71
N LEU A 76 11.89 17.73 18.58
CA LEU A 76 13.26 17.22 18.57
C LEU A 76 14.25 18.33 18.93
N SER A 77 15.47 17.96 19.32
CA SER A 77 16.52 18.92 19.69
C SER A 77 16.92 19.90 18.57
N ASN A 78 16.62 19.56 17.32
CA ASN A 78 16.82 20.39 16.14
C ASN A 78 15.59 21.24 15.75
N GLY A 79 14.55 21.28 16.58
CA GLY A 79 13.35 22.10 16.36
C GLY A 79 12.27 21.46 15.49
N VAL A 80 12.45 20.20 15.06
CA VAL A 80 11.44 19.50 14.23
C VAL A 80 10.28 19.05 15.11
N PRO A 81 9.03 19.47 14.83
CA PRO A 81 7.86 19.01 15.54
C PRO A 81 7.50 17.58 15.14
N VAL A 82 7.19 16.74 16.12
CA VAL A 82 6.78 15.35 15.93
C VAL A 82 5.37 15.17 16.47
N PHE A 83 4.53 14.51 15.67
CA PHE A 83 3.19 14.07 16.06
C PHE A 83 3.23 12.55 16.14
N PHE A 84 3.02 12.01 17.34
CA PHE A 84 3.08 10.59 17.61
C PHE A 84 1.70 10.08 17.99
N LEU A 85 1.21 9.10 17.22
CA LEU A 85 -0.05 8.43 17.51
C LEU A 85 0.22 6.94 17.72
N ARG A 86 -0.04 6.46 18.94
CA ARG A 86 0.20 5.06 19.28
C ARG A 86 -1.05 4.21 19.02
N ASP A 87 -0.87 3.19 18.19
CA ASP A 87 -1.82 2.09 18.01
C ASP A 87 -1.15 0.75 18.34
N PRO A 88 -1.58 0.03 19.41
CA PRO A 88 -1.01 -1.26 19.77
C PRO A 88 -1.58 -2.45 18.98
N ALA A 89 -2.52 -2.25 18.04
CA ALA A 89 -3.18 -3.33 17.32
C ALA A 89 -2.24 -4.16 16.45
N LEU A 90 -1.23 -3.54 15.84
CA LEU A 90 -0.24 -4.19 14.99
C LEU A 90 1.18 -3.77 15.38
N PRO A 91 2.18 -4.66 15.27
CA PRO A 91 3.59 -4.32 15.50
C PRO A 91 4.18 -3.58 14.29
N LEU A 92 3.43 -2.65 13.70
CA LEU A 92 3.80 -1.84 12.55
C LEU A 92 4.10 -0.41 13.01
N VAL A 93 5.10 0.21 12.40
CA VAL A 93 5.46 1.61 12.62
C VAL A 93 5.52 2.28 11.26
N ASP A 94 4.73 3.33 11.11
CA ASP A 94 4.74 4.20 9.95
C ASP A 94 5.32 5.56 10.36
N LEU A 95 6.33 6.02 9.61
CA LEU A 95 6.95 7.32 9.79
C LEU A 95 6.77 8.13 8.52
N PHE A 96 6.40 9.39 8.67
CA PHE A 96 6.27 10.33 7.56
C PHE A 96 7.00 11.63 7.89
N ILE A 97 7.81 12.09 6.94
CA ILE A 97 8.38 13.44 6.97
C ILE A 97 7.67 14.26 5.90
N ASN A 98 7.13 15.41 6.31
CA ASN A 98 6.64 16.44 5.39
C ASN A 98 7.65 17.59 5.37
N VAL A 99 8.22 17.84 4.20
CA VAL A 99 9.18 18.92 3.98
C VAL A 99 8.56 19.95 3.06
N LYS A 100 8.74 21.23 3.38
CA LYS A 100 8.52 22.31 2.42
C LYS A 100 9.59 22.21 1.34
N GLY A 101 9.18 21.87 0.12
CA GLY A 101 10.09 21.68 -1.02
C GLY A 101 9.32 21.32 -2.27
N GLY A 102 9.97 20.76 -3.28
CA GLY A 102 9.35 20.53 -4.59
C GLY A 102 9.68 21.65 -5.57
N TYR A 103 9.26 21.48 -6.83
CA TYR A 103 9.80 22.24 -7.95
C TYR A 103 9.45 23.74 -7.92
N VAL A 104 8.44 24.18 -7.16
CA VAL A 104 8.03 25.60 -7.15
C VAL A 104 9.02 26.53 -6.46
N TYR A 105 9.99 25.98 -5.71
CA TYR A 105 11.01 26.77 -5.03
C TYR A 105 12.29 26.93 -5.85
N PHE A 106 12.32 26.39 -7.07
CA PHE A 106 13.49 26.38 -7.94
C PHE A 106 13.24 27.15 -9.22
N ASP A 107 14.34 27.62 -9.83
CA ASP A 107 14.28 28.26 -11.14
C ASP A 107 14.03 27.24 -12.27
N ARG A 108 13.85 27.77 -13.50
CA ARG A 108 13.55 26.95 -14.67
C ARG A 108 14.68 25.99 -15.02
N GLU A 109 15.93 26.36 -14.73
CA GLU A 109 17.09 25.50 -15.02
C GLU A 109 17.14 24.27 -14.10
N HIS A 110 16.62 24.39 -12.88
CA HIS A 110 16.61 23.34 -11.86
C HIS A 110 15.29 22.54 -11.83
N TYR A 111 14.30 22.92 -12.63
CA TYR A 111 12.97 22.30 -12.66
C TYR A 111 13.02 20.76 -12.81
N ALA A 112 13.79 20.26 -13.77
CA ALA A 112 13.93 18.82 -13.99
C ALA A 112 14.66 18.11 -12.84
N ALA A 113 15.73 18.70 -12.31
CA ALA A 113 16.47 18.15 -11.17
C ALA A 113 15.60 18.10 -9.91
N ALA A 114 14.79 19.13 -9.66
CA ALA A 114 13.85 19.18 -8.53
C ALA A 114 12.75 18.11 -8.64
N ALA A 115 12.23 17.87 -9.85
CA ALA A 115 11.30 16.78 -10.12
C ALA A 115 11.94 15.38 -9.96
N ALA A 116 13.23 15.26 -10.30
CA ALA A 116 13.98 14.01 -10.24
C ALA A 116 14.41 13.61 -8.82
N LEU A 117 14.55 14.58 -7.90
CA LEU A 117 15.16 14.38 -6.58
C LEU A 117 14.56 13.18 -5.84
N LEU A 118 13.26 13.22 -5.51
CA LEU A 118 12.65 12.18 -4.69
C LEU A 118 12.61 10.78 -5.35
N PRO A 119 12.27 10.64 -6.64
CA PRO A 119 12.42 9.36 -7.34
C PRO A 119 13.86 8.82 -7.29
N LEU A 120 14.86 9.69 -7.41
CA LEU A 120 16.26 9.29 -7.43
C LEU A 120 16.85 9.09 -6.03
N LEU A 121 16.29 9.68 -4.97
CA LEU A 121 16.65 9.31 -3.60
C LEU A 121 16.34 7.83 -3.35
N ARG A 122 15.17 7.35 -3.81
CA ARG A 122 14.77 5.94 -3.64
C ARG A 122 15.51 5.00 -4.59
N ASN A 123 15.67 5.37 -5.86
CA ASN A 123 16.16 4.48 -6.91
C ASN A 123 17.66 4.65 -7.25
N GLY A 124 18.29 5.71 -6.75
CA GLY A 124 19.68 6.06 -7.05
C GLY A 124 20.69 5.47 -6.08
N GLY A 125 20.23 4.72 -5.07
CA GLY A 125 21.07 4.10 -4.04
C GLY A 125 21.70 5.11 -3.08
N THR A 126 22.50 4.59 -2.15
CA THR A 126 23.26 5.39 -1.17
C THR A 126 24.76 5.31 -1.48
N ARG A 127 25.56 6.15 -0.82
CA ARG A 127 27.03 6.06 -0.94
C ARG A 127 27.57 4.68 -0.59
N SER A 128 26.90 3.98 0.34
CA SER A 128 27.32 2.67 0.83
C SER A 128 26.68 1.50 0.05
N LEU A 129 25.50 1.70 -0.55
CA LEU A 129 24.72 0.65 -1.18
C LEU A 129 24.30 1.02 -2.62
N PRO A 130 24.56 0.17 -3.63
CA PRO A 130 24.02 0.38 -4.97
C PRO A 130 22.48 0.21 -4.97
N PRO A 131 21.77 0.76 -5.99
CA PRO A 131 20.31 0.68 -6.10
C PRO A 131 19.73 -0.72 -5.84
N ASP A 132 20.26 -1.75 -6.51
CA ASP A 132 19.74 -3.12 -6.41
C ASP A 132 19.91 -3.70 -4.99
N SER A 133 20.93 -3.27 -4.24
CA SER A 133 21.10 -3.68 -2.84
C SER A 133 20.11 -2.98 -1.92
N VAL A 134 19.78 -1.72 -2.18
CA VAL A 134 18.71 -1.01 -1.46
C VAL A 134 17.38 -1.72 -1.71
N ASP A 135 17.06 -2.05 -2.96
CA ASP A 135 15.86 -2.81 -3.30
C ASP A 135 15.83 -4.17 -2.61
N GLY A 136 16.93 -4.92 -2.67
CA GLY A 136 17.04 -6.22 -2.01
C GLY A 136 16.84 -6.15 -0.48
N LEU A 137 17.34 -5.11 0.19
CA LEU A 137 17.11 -4.92 1.63
C LEU A 137 15.65 -4.61 1.94
N ILE A 138 15.03 -3.74 1.14
CA ILE A 138 13.63 -3.36 1.30
C ILE A 138 12.74 -4.60 1.14
N GLU A 139 12.98 -5.41 0.11
CA GLU A 139 12.23 -6.63 -0.15
C GLU A 139 12.46 -7.69 0.92
N PHE A 140 13.73 -7.98 1.27
CA PHE A 140 14.07 -9.03 2.23
C PHE A 140 13.52 -8.76 3.64
N HIS A 141 13.52 -7.48 4.06
CA HIS A 141 13.01 -7.07 5.36
C HIS A 141 11.52 -6.67 5.34
N ALA A 142 10.86 -6.76 4.18
CA ALA A 142 9.48 -6.35 3.96
C ALA A 142 9.21 -4.91 4.41
N LEU A 143 10.08 -3.99 4.01
CA LEU A 143 9.98 -2.57 4.31
C LEU A 143 9.09 -1.88 3.26
N GLY A 144 8.31 -0.89 3.69
CA GLY A 144 7.67 0.07 2.81
C GLY A 144 8.50 1.34 2.77
N MET A 145 8.89 1.81 1.59
CA MET A 145 9.52 3.12 1.42
C MET A 145 8.84 3.85 0.27
N SER A 146 8.33 5.04 0.56
CA SER A 146 7.58 5.85 -0.41
C SER A 146 8.10 7.27 -0.43
N THR A 147 8.06 7.86 -1.62
CA THR A 147 8.35 9.27 -1.82
C THR A 147 7.28 9.86 -2.73
N SER A 148 6.88 11.08 -2.44
CA SER A 148 5.96 11.85 -3.28
C SER A 148 6.32 13.32 -3.20
N THR A 149 6.26 13.99 -4.33
CA THR A 149 6.50 15.42 -4.45
C THR A 149 5.32 16.03 -5.19
N ASP A 150 4.86 17.17 -4.71
CA ASP A 150 3.99 18.06 -5.44
C ASP A 150 4.72 19.39 -5.67
N GLY A 151 4.01 20.41 -6.17
CA GLY A 151 4.63 21.69 -6.46
C GLY A 151 5.37 22.28 -5.25
N GLY A 152 4.76 22.22 -4.06
CA GLY A 152 5.22 22.97 -2.88
C GLY A 152 5.51 22.15 -1.63
N ARG A 153 5.40 20.83 -1.71
CA ARG A 153 5.61 19.91 -0.60
C ARG A 153 6.21 18.58 -1.07
N MET A 154 7.12 18.06 -0.24
CA MET A 154 7.69 16.73 -0.37
C MET A 154 7.28 15.87 0.81
N VAL A 155 6.89 14.63 0.54
CA VAL A 155 6.54 13.63 1.56
C VAL A 155 7.41 12.42 1.36
N LEU A 156 8.04 11.99 2.44
CA LEU A 156 8.81 10.75 2.49
C LEU A 156 8.23 9.88 3.58
N GLY A 157 8.00 8.61 3.26
CA GLY A 157 7.41 7.64 4.16
C GLY A 157 8.28 6.40 4.30
N VAL A 158 8.35 5.87 5.51
CA VAL A 158 8.87 4.53 5.79
C VAL A 158 7.87 3.76 6.65
N SER A 159 7.65 2.49 6.30
CA SER A 159 6.80 1.55 7.01
C SER A 159 7.60 0.30 7.33
N ALA A 160 7.62 -0.11 8.58
CA ALA A 160 8.38 -1.27 9.01
C ALA A 160 7.72 -1.97 10.19
N LEU A 161 7.93 -3.28 10.29
CA LEU A 161 7.65 -3.99 11.54
C LEU A 161 8.56 -3.42 12.65
N ARG A 162 8.04 -3.32 13.87
CA ARG A 162 8.77 -2.76 15.03
C ARG A 162 10.17 -3.36 15.22
N ARG A 163 10.34 -4.66 14.93
CA ARG A 163 11.65 -5.36 15.03
C ARG A 163 12.67 -4.95 13.95
N GLN A 164 12.22 -4.37 12.85
CA GLN A 164 13.03 -3.89 11.72
C GLN A 164 13.14 -2.36 11.71
N LEU A 165 12.59 -1.67 12.72
CA LEU A 165 12.49 -0.21 12.72
C LEU A 165 13.87 0.44 12.60
N ASP A 166 14.82 0.00 13.43
CA ASP A 166 16.19 0.56 13.45
C ASP A 166 16.85 0.44 12.06
N LEU A 167 16.80 -0.74 11.45
CA LEU A 167 17.31 -0.98 10.09
C LEU A 167 16.60 -0.08 9.05
N ALA A 168 15.28 0.04 9.14
CA ALA A 168 14.50 0.82 8.21
C ALA A 168 14.83 2.31 8.33
N THR A 169 14.99 2.83 9.55
CA THR A 169 15.37 4.22 9.80
C THR A 169 16.81 4.50 9.41
N ASP A 170 17.73 3.56 9.61
CA ASP A 170 19.13 3.70 9.21
C ASP A 170 19.26 3.77 7.68
N LEU A 171 18.59 2.84 6.97
CA LEU A 171 18.56 2.85 5.50
C LEU A 171 17.89 4.13 4.98
N TRP A 172 16.78 4.54 5.59
CA TRP A 172 16.08 5.75 5.20
C TRP A 172 16.93 7.01 5.43
N ALA A 173 17.63 7.10 6.56
CA ALA A 173 18.57 8.18 6.85
C ALA A 173 19.72 8.21 5.84
N ASP A 174 20.28 7.07 5.45
CA ASP A 174 21.36 7.01 4.46
C ASP A 174 20.89 7.43 3.05
N LEU A 175 19.65 7.07 2.66
CA LEU A 175 19.04 7.54 1.41
C LEU A 175 18.85 9.07 1.40
N LEU A 176 18.45 9.65 2.53
CA LEU A 176 18.22 11.09 2.65
C LEU A 176 19.52 11.91 2.72
N LEU A 177 20.49 11.45 3.52
CA LEU A 177 21.69 12.22 3.85
C LEU A 177 22.85 11.93 2.90
N HIS A 178 22.91 10.73 2.33
CA HIS A 178 24.01 10.28 1.49
C HIS A 178 23.54 9.60 0.19
N PRO A 179 22.67 10.24 -0.60
CA PRO A 179 22.27 9.68 -1.88
C PRO A 179 23.47 9.58 -2.82
N ARG A 180 23.54 8.48 -3.57
CA ARG A 180 24.59 8.25 -4.59
C ARG A 180 24.22 8.82 -5.95
N PHE A 181 22.93 8.95 -6.26
CA PHE A 181 22.44 9.36 -7.59
C PHE A 181 23.09 8.54 -8.71
N ASP A 182 22.98 7.21 -8.61
CA ASP A 182 23.59 6.30 -9.59
C ASP A 182 23.25 6.68 -11.04
N ARG A 183 24.29 6.79 -11.87
CA ARG A 183 24.18 7.34 -13.22
C ARG A 183 23.18 6.57 -14.08
N ASP A 184 23.16 5.24 -13.97
CA ASP A 184 22.24 4.44 -14.77
C ASP A 184 20.80 4.62 -14.29
N ALA A 185 20.58 4.83 -12.99
CA ALA A 185 19.28 5.16 -12.45
C ALA A 185 18.80 6.55 -12.90
N VAL A 186 19.69 7.54 -12.96
CA VAL A 186 19.42 8.89 -13.49
C VAL A 186 19.03 8.82 -14.96
N GLU A 187 19.79 8.11 -15.79
CA GLU A 187 19.48 7.96 -17.21
C GLU A 187 18.16 7.23 -17.42
N ARG A 188 17.89 6.14 -16.67
CA ARG A 188 16.57 5.47 -16.73
C ARG A 188 15.42 6.38 -16.34
N TRP A 189 15.59 7.23 -15.33
CA TRP A 189 14.58 8.22 -14.96
C TRP A 189 14.37 9.23 -16.09
N ARG A 190 15.45 9.77 -16.66
CA ARG A 190 15.42 10.74 -17.76
C ARG A 190 14.70 10.18 -18.99
N GLU A 191 15.01 8.95 -19.39
CA GLU A 191 14.38 8.30 -20.54
C GLU A 191 12.89 8.07 -20.33
N ARG A 192 12.49 7.65 -19.13
CA ARG A 192 11.06 7.52 -18.79
C ARG A 192 10.34 8.86 -18.85
N GLU A 193 10.94 9.94 -18.35
CA GLU A 193 10.30 11.25 -18.45
C GLU A 193 10.32 11.85 -19.83
N LEU A 194 11.32 11.55 -20.64
CA LEU A 194 11.33 11.95 -22.05
C LEU A 194 10.13 11.33 -22.78
N GLU A 195 9.86 10.06 -22.53
CA GLU A 195 8.69 9.38 -23.06
C GLU A 195 7.37 9.95 -22.50
N ALA A 196 7.33 10.27 -21.20
CA ALA A 196 6.16 10.92 -20.59
C ALA A 196 5.85 12.27 -21.25
N VAL A 197 6.88 13.09 -21.49
CA VAL A 197 6.76 14.38 -22.20
C VAL A 197 6.22 14.19 -23.62
N ARG A 198 6.72 13.20 -24.36
CA ARG A 198 6.27 12.90 -25.73
C ARG A 198 4.83 12.46 -25.81
N ARG A 199 4.33 11.81 -24.76
CA ARG A 199 2.96 11.31 -24.66
C ARG A 199 1.96 12.33 -24.15
N ILE A 200 2.38 13.52 -23.70
CA ILE A 200 1.47 14.58 -23.25
C ILE A 200 0.32 14.84 -24.26
N PRO A 201 0.57 14.94 -25.60
CA PRO A 201 -0.49 15.20 -26.57
C PRO A 201 -1.52 14.08 -26.69
N ASP A 202 -1.18 12.85 -26.32
CA ASP A 202 -2.09 11.69 -26.41
C ASP A 202 -3.22 11.74 -25.37
N PHE A 203 -3.06 12.58 -24.34
CA PHE A 203 -4.00 12.71 -23.23
C PHE A 203 -4.62 14.12 -23.22
N PRO A 204 -5.72 14.35 -23.97
CA PRO A 204 -6.29 15.68 -24.13
C PRO A 204 -6.72 16.33 -22.82
N GLY A 205 -7.16 15.53 -21.84
CA GLY A 205 -7.50 16.03 -20.50
C GLY A 205 -6.29 16.60 -19.74
N SER A 206 -5.16 15.87 -19.74
CA SER A 206 -3.92 16.32 -19.10
C SER A 206 -3.35 17.55 -19.82
N LEU A 207 -3.36 17.54 -21.15
CA LEU A 207 -2.91 18.68 -21.96
C LEU A 207 -3.74 19.94 -21.67
N ALA A 208 -5.07 19.82 -21.56
CA ALA A 208 -5.93 20.95 -21.23
C ALA A 208 -5.59 21.57 -19.86
N VAL A 209 -5.29 20.74 -18.85
CA VAL A 209 -4.87 21.21 -17.52
C VAL A 209 -3.52 21.90 -17.57
N LEU A 210 -2.56 21.35 -18.31
CA LEU A 210 -1.23 21.95 -18.47
C LEU A 210 -1.30 23.30 -19.20
N GLU A 211 -2.05 23.39 -20.30
CA GLU A 211 -2.25 24.66 -21.02
C GLU A 211 -3.02 25.69 -20.19
N PHE A 212 -4.03 25.25 -19.43
CA PHE A 212 -4.73 26.11 -18.48
C PHE A 212 -3.75 26.69 -17.45
N ASN A 213 -2.92 25.86 -16.83
CA ASN A 213 -1.91 26.31 -15.87
C ASN A 213 -0.90 27.27 -16.51
N ARG A 214 -0.42 26.96 -17.73
CA ARG A 214 0.50 27.84 -18.46
C ARG A 214 -0.11 29.22 -18.73
N LEU A 215 -1.38 29.28 -19.14
CA LEU A 215 -2.08 30.54 -19.40
C LEU A 215 -2.35 31.34 -18.12
N MET A 216 -2.69 30.66 -17.02
CA MET A 216 -3.01 31.30 -15.74
C MET A 216 -1.77 31.80 -15.00
N TYR A 217 -0.68 31.05 -15.04
CA TYR A 217 0.51 31.29 -14.22
C TYR A 217 1.72 31.82 -15.00
N GLY A 218 1.69 31.80 -16.34
CA GLY A 218 2.76 32.33 -17.18
C GLY A 218 4.10 31.66 -16.90
N ASP A 219 5.11 32.46 -16.54
CA ASP A 219 6.47 32.00 -16.23
C ASP A 219 6.67 31.58 -14.75
N HIS A 220 5.60 31.37 -14.01
CA HIS A 220 5.69 30.80 -12.67
C HIS A 220 5.88 29.26 -12.75
N PRO A 221 6.61 28.63 -11.80
CA PRO A 221 6.84 27.17 -11.81
C PRO A 221 5.59 26.30 -11.97
N THR A 222 4.45 26.72 -11.41
CA THR A 222 3.16 26.02 -11.56
C THR A 222 2.63 26.02 -13.00
N GLY A 223 3.03 26.99 -13.82
CA GLY A 223 2.68 27.09 -15.25
C GLY A 223 3.70 26.43 -16.18
N TRP A 224 4.82 25.93 -15.65
CA TRP A 224 5.84 25.28 -16.46
C TRP A 224 5.40 23.88 -16.89
N MET A 225 5.65 23.58 -18.17
CA MET A 225 5.60 22.23 -18.70
C MET A 225 7.01 21.70 -18.86
N MET A 226 7.23 20.43 -18.50
CA MET A 226 8.49 19.74 -18.78
C MET A 226 8.70 19.62 -20.28
N THR A 227 9.88 19.95 -20.75
CA THR A 227 10.26 19.84 -22.17
C THR A 227 11.46 18.92 -22.36
N GLU A 228 11.71 18.47 -23.59
CA GLU A 228 12.92 17.68 -23.89
C GLU A 228 14.21 18.44 -23.52
N ALA A 229 14.21 19.78 -23.66
CA ALA A 229 15.35 20.63 -23.30
C ALA A 229 15.56 20.74 -21.77
N ASP A 230 14.53 20.51 -20.96
CA ASP A 230 14.65 20.44 -19.49
C ASP A 230 15.31 19.11 -19.07
N LEU A 231 15.13 18.06 -19.85
CA LEU A 231 15.67 16.72 -19.63
C LEU A 231 17.07 16.51 -20.25
N ALA A 232 17.77 17.57 -20.63
CA ALA A 232 19.12 17.45 -21.16
C ALA A 232 20.08 16.89 -20.09
N PRO A 233 20.99 15.94 -20.41
CA PRO A 233 21.83 15.27 -19.41
C PRO A 233 22.64 16.23 -18.53
N GLU A 234 23.06 17.38 -19.07
CA GLU A 234 23.77 18.42 -18.36
C GLU A 234 22.96 19.10 -17.23
N LYS A 235 21.62 19.06 -17.31
CA LYS A 235 20.70 19.58 -16.29
C LYS A 235 20.45 18.57 -15.17
N LEU A 236 20.81 17.30 -15.37
CA LEU A 236 20.59 16.19 -14.44
C LEU A 236 21.90 15.63 -13.85
N ARG A 237 22.99 16.39 -13.91
CA ARG A 237 24.25 16.00 -13.27
C ARG A 237 24.11 15.95 -11.75
N GLU A 238 24.94 15.14 -11.13
CA GLU A 238 24.96 14.94 -9.68
C GLU A 238 25.10 16.26 -8.92
N GLU A 239 25.91 17.21 -9.41
CA GLU A 239 26.07 18.52 -8.76
C GLU A 239 24.77 19.31 -8.72
N ARG A 240 23.94 19.22 -9.77
CA ARG A 240 22.62 19.88 -9.81
C ARG A 240 21.61 19.17 -8.93
N LEU A 241 21.61 17.84 -8.90
CA LEU A 241 20.74 17.06 -8.01
C LEU A 241 21.05 17.32 -6.53
N ARG A 242 22.32 17.55 -6.19
CA ARG A 242 22.77 17.92 -4.84
C ARG A 242 22.50 19.38 -4.48
N ALA A 243 22.22 20.23 -5.45
CA ALA A 243 21.91 21.64 -5.24
C ALA A 243 20.41 21.89 -4.97
N ILE A 244 19.57 20.88 -5.18
CA ILE A 244 18.15 20.87 -4.81
C ILE A 244 18.02 20.62 -3.30
#